data_AF-A0A9P0HTI4-F1
#
_entry.id   AF-A0A9P0HTI4-F1
#
_cell.length_a   1.000
_cell.length_b   1.000
_cell.length_c   1.000
_cell.angle_alpha   90.00
_cell.angle_beta   90.00
_cell.angle_gamma   90.00
#
_symmetry.space_group_name_H-M   'P 1'
#
loop_
_entity.id
_entity.type
_entity.pdbx_description
1 polymer ?
#
loop_
_entity_poly.entity_id
_entity_poly.type
_entity_poly.pdbx_seq_one_letter_code
_entity_poly.pdbx_strand_id
1 'polypeptide(L)'
;MMTSHFIKQTIFLIILIKGIELQKQTIPKHLIKCYKNGVLLYPMTMEIFIEIIRKIENHPYFLNDMRIFSSTLFHRFSRDGIEKDRYFVTSEENTIPYTTTGFQSFKFHLLSHYLLPQPMNNFPEDAITLEEWCTLHFMLSSSVDIWERGDENLMCPQSFKNQNTSLIHNRRKSACPIEKGVVRTKGFGTVSLNHVISAIAAALQPLRVQPDQMLEGNMNNNRYEENMYVDNKWVSTFSGDLAEMLIIQKPIIKNYYSFGIGGNWNDIRLPINHYLNVDNEVIEKELWQFTDAEIIGAIDGRN
;
A
#
# COMPACT_ATOMS: atom_id res chain seq x y z
N MET A 1 -37.99 -37.33 10.67
CA MET A 1 -37.18 -36.47 11.57
C MET A 1 -35.71 -36.33 11.16
N MET A 2 -35.15 -37.19 10.28
CA MET A 2 -33.75 -37.10 9.82
C MET A 2 -33.49 -36.11 8.66
N THR A 3 -34.51 -35.69 7.91
CA THR A 3 -34.35 -34.82 6.73
C THR A 3 -34.09 -33.35 7.08
N SER A 4 -34.60 -32.87 8.22
CA SER A 4 -34.43 -31.47 8.67
C SER A 4 -33.01 -31.18 9.15
N HIS A 5 -32.33 -32.17 9.74
CA HIS A 5 -30.98 -32.01 10.28
C HIS A 5 -29.91 -31.95 9.18
N PHE A 6 -30.10 -32.73 8.10
CA PHE A 6 -29.23 -32.71 6.92
C PHE A 6 -29.30 -31.37 6.19
N ILE A 7 -30.50 -30.79 6.02
CA ILE A 7 -30.67 -29.49 5.36
C ILE A 7 -30.03 -28.36 6.18
N LYS A 8 -30.12 -28.39 7.51
CA LYS A 8 -29.46 -27.41 8.37
C LYS A 8 -27.93 -27.53 8.34
N GLN A 9 -27.39 -28.75 8.27
CA GLN A 9 -25.95 -28.97 8.14
C GLN A 9 -25.40 -28.56 6.78
N THR A 10 -26.13 -28.81 5.68
CA THR A 10 -25.70 -28.36 4.35
C THR A 10 -25.75 -26.84 4.20
N ILE A 11 -26.78 -26.18 4.75
CA ILE A 11 -26.85 -24.70 4.77
C ILE A 11 -25.71 -24.12 5.61
N PHE A 12 -25.38 -24.70 6.76
CA PHE A 12 -24.25 -24.25 7.59
C PHE A 12 -22.90 -24.45 6.88
N LEU A 13 -22.74 -25.55 6.13
CA LEU A 13 -21.55 -25.80 5.32
C LEU A 13 -21.44 -24.83 4.14
N ILE A 14 -22.55 -24.49 3.47
CA ILE A 14 -22.58 -23.49 2.40
C ILE A 14 -22.29 -22.08 2.94
N ILE A 15 -22.77 -21.73 4.14
CA ILE A 15 -22.45 -20.47 4.81
C ILE A 15 -20.97 -20.43 5.22
N LEU A 16 -20.40 -21.54 5.68
CA LEU A 16 -18.96 -21.65 5.95
C LEU A 16 -18.11 -21.54 4.67
N ILE A 17 -18.53 -22.17 3.57
CA ILE A 17 -17.83 -22.09 2.28
C ILE A 17 -17.94 -20.67 1.70
N LYS A 18 -19.09 -20.02 1.79
CA LYS A 18 -19.26 -18.61 1.39
C LYS A 18 -18.59 -17.62 2.34
N GLY A 19 -18.44 -17.96 3.62
CA GLY A 19 -17.73 -17.14 4.61
C GLY A 19 -16.21 -17.14 4.45
N ILE A 20 -15.67 -18.06 3.64
CA ILE A 20 -14.24 -18.13 3.29
C ILE A 20 -13.93 -17.35 2.00
N GLU A 21 -14.93 -16.83 1.28
CA GLU A 21 -14.72 -15.71 0.36
C GLU A 21 -14.53 -14.42 1.17
N LEU A 22 -13.47 -14.37 1.99
CA LEU A 22 -12.69 -13.15 2.07
C LEU A 22 -12.36 -12.85 0.62
N GLN A 23 -13.07 -11.89 0.01
CA GLN A 23 -12.77 -11.42 -1.34
C GLN A 23 -11.26 -11.21 -1.36
N LYS A 24 -10.53 -12.09 -2.05
CA LYS A 24 -9.20 -11.77 -2.54
C LYS A 24 -9.43 -10.52 -3.37
N GLN A 25 -9.22 -9.35 -2.78
CA GLN A 25 -9.41 -8.09 -3.47
C GLN A 25 -8.44 -8.14 -4.66
N THR A 26 -9.04 -8.19 -5.84
CA THR A 26 -8.32 -8.38 -7.08
C THR A 26 -7.80 -7.03 -7.53
N ILE A 27 -6.62 -7.02 -8.14
CA ILE A 27 -6.05 -5.80 -8.69
C ILE A 27 -7.04 -5.18 -9.68
N PRO A 28 -7.33 -3.86 -9.58
CA PRO A 28 -8.23 -3.19 -10.50
C PRO A 28 -7.85 -3.41 -11.97
N LYS A 29 -8.85 -3.58 -12.83
CA LYS A 29 -8.65 -3.93 -14.26
C LYS A 29 -7.68 -3.00 -14.98
N HIS A 30 -7.69 -1.71 -14.67
CA HIS A 30 -6.80 -0.71 -15.28
C HIS A 30 -5.33 -0.84 -14.86
N LEU A 31 -5.04 -1.51 -13.74
CA LEU A 31 -3.67 -1.73 -13.24
C LEU A 31 -3.12 -3.10 -13.62
N ILE A 32 -3.96 -4.04 -14.06
CA ILE A 32 -3.53 -5.40 -14.42
C ILE A 32 -2.35 -5.40 -15.41
N LYS A 33 -2.35 -4.46 -16.37
CA LYS A 33 -1.26 -4.35 -17.36
C LYS A 33 0.11 -4.05 -16.72
N CYS A 34 0.15 -3.36 -15.58
CA CYS A 34 1.39 -3.05 -14.86
C CYS A 34 2.04 -4.25 -14.20
N TYR A 35 1.27 -5.32 -13.98
CA TYR A 35 1.72 -6.56 -13.35
C TYR A 35 1.94 -7.69 -14.36
N LYS A 36 1.73 -7.42 -15.65
CA LYS A 36 2.12 -8.32 -16.74
C LYS A 36 3.59 -8.10 -17.09
N ASN A 37 4.29 -9.16 -17.45
CA ASN A 37 5.71 -9.10 -17.79
C ASN A 37 5.95 -8.12 -18.95
N GLY A 38 7.01 -7.30 -18.84
CA GLY A 38 7.53 -6.48 -19.95
C GLY A 38 7.30 -4.97 -19.86
N VAL A 39 6.66 -4.45 -18.80
CA VAL A 39 6.58 -2.99 -18.62
C VAL A 39 7.90 -2.43 -18.08
N LEU A 40 8.48 -1.49 -18.82
CA LEU A 40 9.66 -0.75 -18.37
C LEU A 40 9.24 0.37 -17.43
N LEU A 41 9.80 0.41 -16.22
CA LEU A 41 9.56 1.48 -15.25
C LEU A 41 10.61 2.58 -15.40
N TYR A 42 10.19 3.83 -15.28
CA TYR A 42 11.11 4.95 -15.18
C TYR A 42 11.75 5.01 -13.78
N PRO A 43 12.87 5.74 -13.63
CA PRO A 43 13.48 5.93 -12.33
C PRO A 43 12.51 6.56 -11.32
N MET A 44 12.43 5.97 -10.12
CA MET A 44 11.63 6.39 -8.98
C MET A 44 12.21 7.64 -8.33
N THR A 45 12.14 8.75 -9.05
CA THR A 45 12.68 10.06 -8.64
C THR A 45 11.56 11.09 -8.59
N MET A 46 11.73 12.09 -7.71
CA MET A 46 10.78 13.20 -7.62
C MET A 46 10.68 13.98 -8.93
N GLU A 47 11.76 14.10 -9.70
CA GLU A 47 11.75 14.76 -11.00
C GLU A 47 10.84 14.05 -12.00
N ILE A 48 10.96 12.73 -12.12
CA ILE A 48 10.12 11.94 -13.03
C ILE A 48 8.66 12.02 -12.60
N PHE A 49 8.38 11.94 -11.29
CA PHE A 49 7.03 12.14 -10.77
C PHE A 49 6.45 13.49 -11.19
N ILE A 50 7.18 14.59 -10.95
CA ILE A 50 6.74 15.95 -11.33
C ILE A 50 6.51 16.06 -12.84
N GLU A 51 7.37 15.49 -13.67
CA GLU A 51 7.21 15.55 -15.13
C GLU A 51 5.98 14.77 -15.61
N ILE A 52 5.68 13.60 -15.02
CA ILE A 52 4.44 12.86 -15.31
C ILE A 52 3.22 13.70 -14.90
N ILE A 53 3.24 14.32 -13.71
CA ILE A 53 2.15 15.19 -13.25
C ILE A 53 1.96 16.38 -14.19
N ARG A 54 3.04 17.08 -14.57
CA ARG A 54 2.99 18.19 -15.52
C ARG A 54 2.42 17.79 -16.87
N LYS A 55 2.74 16.59 -17.35
CA LYS A 55 2.19 16.06 -18.60
C LYS A 55 0.68 15.88 -18.53
N ILE A 56 0.16 15.41 -17.39
CA ILE A 56 -1.28 15.31 -17.13
C ILE A 56 -1.94 16.70 -17.07
N GLU A 57 -1.35 17.63 -16.32
CA GLU A 57 -1.89 18.99 -16.13
C GLU A 57 -1.91 19.82 -17.41
N ASN A 58 -0.92 19.63 -18.29
CA ASN A 58 -0.82 20.32 -19.58
C ASN A 58 -1.75 19.74 -20.66
N HIS A 59 -2.48 18.67 -20.38
CA HIS A 59 -3.40 18.06 -21.34
C HIS A 59 -4.59 19.00 -21.60
N PRO A 60 -5.02 19.23 -22.86
CA PRO A 60 -6.06 20.20 -23.19
C PRO A 60 -7.43 19.91 -22.56
N TYR A 61 -7.68 18.65 -22.19
CA TYR A 61 -8.92 18.22 -21.52
C TYR A 61 -8.77 18.06 -20.00
N PHE A 62 -7.65 18.51 -19.42
CA PHE A 62 -7.48 18.53 -17.97
C PHE A 62 -8.30 19.68 -17.37
N LEU A 63 -9.26 19.35 -16.51
CA LEU A 63 -10.20 20.30 -15.90
C LEU A 63 -10.20 20.25 -14.36
N ASN A 64 -9.31 19.46 -13.77
CA ASN A 64 -9.32 19.22 -12.33
C ASN A 64 -8.58 20.32 -11.57
N ASP A 65 -9.19 20.85 -10.52
CA ASP A 65 -8.48 21.63 -9.51
C ASP A 65 -7.58 20.70 -8.67
N MET A 66 -6.64 21.27 -7.91
CA MET A 66 -5.72 20.49 -7.05
C MET A 66 -6.47 19.55 -6.08
N ARG A 67 -7.67 19.98 -5.66
CA ARG A 67 -8.55 19.27 -4.73
C ARG A 67 -9.09 17.97 -5.35
N ILE A 68 -9.70 18.06 -6.52
CA ILE A 68 -10.20 16.89 -7.27
C ILE A 68 -9.04 16.05 -7.76
N PHE A 69 -7.94 16.69 -8.21
CA PHE A 69 -6.82 16.00 -8.81
C PHE A 69 -6.06 15.15 -7.79
N SER A 70 -5.78 15.66 -6.58
CA SER A 70 -5.12 14.89 -5.52
C SER A 70 -5.91 13.64 -5.11
N SER A 71 -7.24 13.77 -4.91
CA SER A 71 -8.12 12.61 -4.71
C SER A 71 -8.09 11.67 -5.92
N THR A 72 -8.20 12.19 -7.14
CA THR A 72 -8.17 11.36 -8.36
C THR A 72 -6.86 10.58 -8.49
N LEU A 73 -5.72 11.18 -8.19
CA LEU A 73 -4.41 10.51 -8.18
C LEU A 73 -4.40 9.36 -7.18
N PHE A 74 -4.81 9.61 -5.94
CA PHE A 74 -4.87 8.58 -4.91
C PHE A 74 -5.78 7.42 -5.34
N HIS A 75 -7.05 7.71 -5.68
CA HIS A 75 -8.03 6.67 -5.98
C HIS A 75 -7.75 5.89 -7.28
N ARG A 76 -7.07 6.50 -8.26
CA ARG A 76 -6.79 5.86 -9.55
C ARG A 76 -5.47 5.09 -9.56
N PHE A 77 -4.43 5.64 -8.93
CA PHE A 77 -3.06 5.10 -9.00
C PHE A 77 -2.56 4.46 -7.71
N SER A 78 -2.99 4.88 -6.53
CA SER A 78 -2.57 4.22 -5.29
C SER A 78 -3.38 2.94 -5.05
N ARG A 79 -2.69 1.83 -4.78
CA ARG A 79 -3.27 0.59 -4.26
C ARG A 79 -2.26 -0.07 -3.34
N ASP A 80 -2.35 0.25 -2.06
CA ASP A 80 -1.40 -0.26 -1.09
C ASP A 80 -1.64 -1.74 -0.73
N GLY A 81 -0.59 -2.41 -0.27
CA GLY A 81 -0.64 -3.80 0.15
C GLY A 81 -0.72 -4.81 -0.98
N ILE A 82 -0.36 -4.43 -2.22
CA ILE A 82 -0.22 -5.39 -3.32
C ILE A 82 1.04 -6.24 -3.12
N GLU A 83 0.83 -7.54 -2.94
CA GLU A 83 1.87 -8.54 -2.71
C GLU A 83 1.79 -9.64 -3.75
N LYS A 84 2.89 -10.36 -3.95
CA LYS A 84 2.89 -11.58 -4.77
C LYS A 84 2.14 -12.69 -4.02
N ASP A 85 1.16 -13.32 -4.68
CA ASP A 85 0.37 -14.40 -4.08
C ASP A 85 1.30 -15.60 -3.75
N ARG A 86 1.24 -16.00 -2.48
CA ARG A 86 2.03 -17.05 -1.85
C ARG A 86 1.71 -18.44 -2.42
N TYR A 87 0.49 -18.63 -2.92
CA TYR A 87 -0.03 -19.94 -3.34
C TYR A 87 -0.22 -20.06 -4.85
N PHE A 88 0.27 -19.10 -5.62
CA PHE A 88 0.07 -19.10 -7.06
C PHE A 88 0.84 -20.24 -7.73
N VAL A 89 0.10 -21.27 -8.12
CA VAL A 89 0.55 -22.35 -9.00
C VAL A 89 0.09 -21.98 -10.41
N THR A 90 1.04 -21.86 -11.33
CA THR A 90 0.80 -21.41 -12.72
C THR A 90 -0.14 -22.39 -13.43
N SER A 91 -1.43 -22.08 -13.52
CA SER A 91 -2.39 -22.94 -14.21
C SER A 91 -3.22 -22.25 -15.31
N GLU A 92 -3.20 -20.91 -15.44
CA GLU A 92 -3.96 -20.21 -16.47
C GLU A 92 -3.17 -19.08 -17.16
N GLU A 93 -3.37 -18.95 -18.47
CA GLU A 93 -2.59 -18.12 -19.41
C GLU A 93 -2.84 -16.59 -19.27
N ASN A 94 -3.58 -16.15 -18.26
CA ASN A 94 -3.93 -14.73 -18.07
C ASN A 94 -4.09 -14.29 -16.61
N THR A 95 -3.67 -15.14 -15.66
CA THR A 95 -3.74 -14.84 -14.23
C THR A 95 -2.41 -14.29 -13.73
N ILE A 96 -2.44 -13.14 -13.04
CA ILE A 96 -1.25 -12.53 -12.44
C ILE A 96 -1.07 -13.03 -10.99
N PRO A 97 0.17 -13.27 -10.53
CA PRO A 97 0.43 -13.82 -9.21
C PRO A 97 0.44 -12.73 -8.13
N TYR A 98 -0.57 -11.85 -8.10
CA TYR A 98 -0.61 -10.71 -7.18
C TYR A 98 -1.99 -10.52 -6.54
N THR A 99 -2.00 -10.16 -5.26
CA THR A 99 -3.19 -9.93 -4.44
C THR A 99 -2.99 -8.75 -3.50
N THR A 100 -4.05 -8.06 -3.10
CA THR A 100 -3.98 -7.00 -2.07
C THR A 100 -4.14 -7.62 -0.68
N THR A 101 -3.07 -8.20 -0.15
CA THR A 101 -3.05 -8.90 1.14
C THR A 101 -2.14 -8.26 2.18
N GLY A 102 -1.28 -7.32 1.77
CA GLY A 102 -0.34 -6.65 2.68
C GLY A 102 -1.07 -5.79 3.69
N PHE A 103 -0.47 -5.60 4.86
CA PHE A 103 -1.09 -4.84 5.96
C PHE A 103 -1.42 -3.40 5.55
N GLN A 104 -0.64 -2.79 4.64
CA GLN A 104 -0.90 -1.43 4.15
C GLN A 104 -2.28 -1.29 3.48
N SER A 105 -2.87 -2.40 3.01
CA SER A 105 -4.21 -2.41 2.41
C SER A 105 -5.30 -1.98 3.39
N PHE A 106 -5.12 -2.19 4.70
CA PHE A 106 -6.13 -1.83 5.72
C PHE A 106 -6.30 -0.31 5.82
N LYS A 107 -5.21 0.44 6.02
CA LYS A 107 -5.25 1.91 6.05
C LYS A 107 -5.69 2.46 4.70
N PHE A 108 -5.19 1.92 3.59
CA PHE A 108 -5.61 2.31 2.25
C PHE A 108 -7.13 2.15 2.05
N HIS A 109 -7.72 1.04 2.53
CA HIS A 109 -9.16 0.82 2.46
C HIS A 109 -9.94 1.90 3.22
N LEU A 110 -9.51 2.22 4.45
CA LEU A 110 -10.13 3.27 5.25
C LEU A 110 -10.05 4.65 4.57
N LEU A 111 -8.87 4.99 4.03
CA LEU A 111 -8.65 6.23 3.30
C LEU A 111 -9.52 6.29 2.05
N SER A 112 -9.46 5.27 1.19
CA SER A 112 -10.17 5.24 -0.09
C SER A 112 -11.69 5.14 0.02
N HIS A 113 -12.24 4.48 1.04
CA HIS A 113 -13.70 4.28 1.14
C HIS A 113 -14.38 5.34 2.00
N TYR A 114 -13.71 5.82 3.05
CA TYR A 114 -14.39 6.62 4.08
C TYR A 114 -13.78 7.99 4.30
N LEU A 115 -12.45 8.12 4.28
CA LEU A 115 -11.78 9.32 4.80
C LEU A 115 -11.31 10.28 3.71
N LEU A 116 -11.12 9.83 2.47
CA LEU A 116 -10.78 10.69 1.35
C LEU A 116 -12.01 11.00 0.49
N PRO A 117 -12.07 12.22 -0.08
CA PRO A 117 -13.15 12.59 -0.99
C PRO A 117 -13.16 11.68 -2.21
N GLN A 118 -14.35 11.35 -2.71
CA GLN A 118 -14.49 10.55 -3.92
C GLN A 118 -13.96 11.30 -5.16
N PRO A 119 -13.29 10.60 -6.09
CA PRO A 119 -12.70 11.21 -7.27
C PRO A 119 -13.77 11.56 -8.30
N MET A 120 -13.42 12.43 -9.27
CA MET A 120 -14.25 12.67 -10.45
C MET A 120 -13.80 11.79 -11.62
N ASN A 121 -14.73 11.44 -12.51
CA ASN A 121 -14.49 10.53 -13.63
C ASN A 121 -13.90 11.19 -14.89
N ASN A 122 -13.18 12.31 -14.75
CA ASN A 122 -12.72 13.16 -15.86
C ASN A 122 -11.19 13.12 -16.06
N PHE A 123 -10.54 12.00 -15.74
CA PHE A 123 -9.10 11.86 -15.94
C PHE A 123 -8.75 11.60 -17.42
N PRO A 124 -7.81 12.34 -18.03
CA PRO A 124 -7.40 12.11 -19.42
C PRO A 124 -6.49 10.88 -19.54
N GLU A 125 -7.06 9.74 -19.92
CA GLU A 125 -6.33 8.46 -19.99
C GLU A 125 -5.24 8.41 -21.07
N ASP A 126 -5.37 9.26 -22.09
CA ASP A 126 -4.44 9.42 -23.20
C ASP A 126 -3.30 10.42 -22.91
N ALA A 127 -3.31 11.09 -21.75
CA ALA A 127 -2.28 12.06 -21.38
C ALA A 127 -0.91 11.40 -21.13
N ILE A 128 -0.87 10.13 -20.72
CA ILE A 128 0.35 9.42 -20.33
C ILE A 128 0.43 8.03 -20.98
N THR A 129 1.64 7.51 -21.18
CA THR A 129 1.86 6.17 -21.73
C THR A 129 1.65 5.08 -20.67
N LEU A 130 1.65 3.81 -21.09
CA LEU A 130 1.53 2.69 -20.15
C LEU A 130 2.70 2.63 -19.16
N GLU A 131 3.92 2.95 -19.60
CA GLU A 131 5.12 2.99 -18.77
C GLU A 131 5.02 4.10 -17.71
N GLU A 132 4.56 5.29 -18.11
CA GLU A 132 4.32 6.41 -17.19
C GLU A 132 3.19 6.08 -16.21
N TRP A 133 2.11 5.47 -16.69
CA TRP A 133 0.99 5.02 -15.87
C TRP A 133 1.42 4.04 -14.78
N CYS A 134 2.17 3.01 -15.18
CA CYS A 134 2.65 1.99 -14.26
C CYS A 134 3.72 2.53 -13.32
N THR A 135 4.61 3.42 -13.80
CA THR A 135 5.58 4.12 -12.95
C THR A 135 4.84 4.93 -11.88
N LEU A 136 3.84 5.73 -12.26
CA LEU A 136 3.05 6.53 -11.33
C LEU A 136 2.33 5.64 -10.29
N HIS A 137 1.78 4.50 -10.73
CA HIS A 137 1.19 3.51 -9.84
C HIS A 137 2.20 2.96 -8.82
N PHE A 138 3.40 2.55 -9.25
CA PHE A 138 4.43 2.02 -8.35
C PHE A 138 5.08 3.08 -7.45
N MET A 139 5.06 4.36 -7.86
CA MET A 139 5.46 5.50 -7.03
C MET A 139 4.44 5.80 -5.92
N LEU A 140 3.16 5.51 -6.14
CA LEU A 140 2.06 5.84 -5.22
C LEU A 140 1.50 4.66 -4.42
N SER A 141 1.94 3.43 -4.68
CA SER A 141 1.40 2.23 -4.02
C SER A 141 2.40 1.65 -3.03
N SER A 142 2.13 1.84 -1.74
CA SER A 142 2.94 1.33 -0.64
C SER A 142 2.77 -0.17 -0.49
N SER A 143 3.88 -0.91 -0.53
CA SER A 143 3.93 -2.34 -0.28
C SER A 143 5.38 -2.75 -0.03
N VAL A 144 5.58 -3.92 0.60
CA VAL A 144 6.91 -4.47 0.81
C VAL A 144 7.02 -5.82 0.10
N ASP A 145 7.97 -5.98 -0.81
CA ASP A 145 8.30 -7.28 -1.42
C ASP A 145 9.32 -8.00 -0.55
N ILE A 146 8.83 -8.98 0.22
CA ILE A 146 9.57 -9.70 1.24
C ILE A 146 10.32 -10.91 0.68
N TRP A 147 10.16 -11.26 -0.59
CA TRP A 147 10.63 -12.53 -1.12
C TRP A 147 12.03 -12.43 -1.72
N GLU A 148 12.83 -13.48 -1.51
CA GLU A 148 14.16 -13.60 -2.09
C GLU A 148 14.11 -13.52 -3.64
N ARG A 149 15.04 -12.75 -4.21
CA ARG A 149 15.13 -12.50 -5.66
C ARG A 149 16.26 -13.27 -6.34
N GLY A 150 17.19 -13.82 -5.57
CA GLY A 150 18.38 -14.50 -6.06
C GLY A 150 19.58 -13.59 -6.34
N ASP A 151 19.44 -12.26 -6.18
CA ASP A 151 20.51 -11.27 -6.33
C ASP A 151 20.96 -10.64 -5.00
N GLU A 152 20.51 -11.18 -3.87
CA GLU A 152 20.76 -10.71 -2.50
C GLU A 152 22.27 -10.52 -2.22
N ASN A 153 23.11 -11.41 -2.74
CA ASN A 153 24.57 -11.37 -2.57
C ASN A 153 25.23 -10.14 -3.19
N LEU A 154 24.58 -9.50 -4.17
CA LEU A 154 25.08 -8.30 -4.84
C LEU A 154 24.43 -7.04 -4.27
N MET A 155 23.10 -7.09 -4.05
CA MET A 155 22.30 -5.91 -3.71
C MET A 155 22.22 -5.63 -2.21
N CYS A 156 22.10 -6.66 -1.37
CA CYS A 156 21.89 -6.42 0.07
C CYS A 156 23.17 -5.96 0.76
N PRO A 157 23.08 -5.18 1.85
CA PRO A 157 24.26 -4.78 2.61
C PRO A 157 24.94 -5.99 3.23
N GLN A 158 26.28 -5.96 3.31
CA GLN A 158 27.10 -7.11 3.74
C GLN A 158 26.72 -7.66 5.13
N SER A 159 26.26 -6.80 6.04
CA SER A 159 25.78 -7.17 7.36
C SER A 159 24.55 -8.09 7.34
N PHE A 160 23.81 -8.13 6.23
CA PHE A 160 22.55 -8.87 6.09
C PHE A 160 22.66 -10.07 5.14
N LYS A 161 23.74 -10.22 4.35
CA LYS A 161 23.88 -11.25 3.31
C LYS A 161 23.78 -12.71 3.79
N ASN A 162 24.01 -12.97 5.07
CA ASN A 162 23.99 -14.32 5.66
C ASN A 162 22.84 -14.51 6.66
N GLN A 163 21.81 -13.68 6.57
CA GLN A 163 20.63 -13.82 7.39
C GLN A 163 19.86 -15.08 6.99
N ASN A 164 19.83 -16.06 7.88
CA ASN A 164 19.01 -17.26 7.74
C ASN A 164 17.54 -16.92 7.99
N THR A 165 16.89 -16.39 6.97
CA THR A 165 15.45 -16.13 7.02
C THR A 165 14.66 -17.42 6.93
N SER A 166 13.45 -17.40 7.48
CA SER A 166 12.55 -18.54 7.49
C SER A 166 12.17 -18.97 6.07
N LEU A 167 12.12 -20.29 5.90
CA LEU A 167 11.55 -20.93 4.72
C LEU A 167 10.04 -21.06 4.92
N ILE A 168 9.26 -20.30 4.16
CA ILE A 168 7.81 -20.35 4.14
C ILE A 168 7.39 -20.94 2.78
N HIS A 169 6.76 -22.12 2.80
CA HIS A 169 6.27 -22.80 1.58
C HIS A 169 7.35 -22.92 0.48
N ASN A 170 8.56 -23.32 0.85
CA ASN A 170 9.72 -23.47 -0.04
C ASN A 170 10.21 -22.15 -0.70
N ARG A 171 9.80 -20.99 -0.16
CA ARG A 171 10.36 -19.68 -0.50
C ARG A 171 11.00 -19.07 0.75
N ARG A 172 12.11 -18.37 0.56
CA ARG A 172 12.79 -17.64 1.65
C ARG A 172 12.40 -16.17 1.62
N LYS A 173 12.37 -15.55 2.81
CA LYS A 173 12.30 -14.09 2.88
C LYS A 173 13.64 -13.49 2.43
N SER A 174 13.59 -12.37 1.74
CA SER A 174 14.74 -11.56 1.35
C SER A 174 15.45 -11.03 2.59
N ALA A 175 16.78 -10.98 2.55
CA ALA A 175 17.59 -10.34 3.59
C ALA A 175 17.51 -8.80 3.49
N CYS A 176 17.12 -8.28 2.33
CA CYS A 176 16.80 -6.86 2.15
C CYS A 176 15.48 -6.72 1.35
N PRO A 177 14.32 -6.75 2.03
CA PRO A 177 13.02 -6.54 1.41
C PRO A 177 12.96 -5.23 0.62
N ILE A 178 12.15 -5.19 -0.44
CA ILE A 178 11.99 -3.97 -1.26
C ILE A 178 10.79 -3.18 -0.77
N GLU A 179 10.99 -1.92 -0.40
CA GLU A 179 9.93 -0.96 -0.18
C GLU A 179 9.48 -0.34 -1.52
N LYS A 180 8.18 -0.36 -1.78
CA LYS A 180 7.53 0.28 -2.94
C LYS A 180 6.70 1.48 -2.48
N GLY A 181 6.26 2.30 -3.44
CA GLY A 181 5.49 3.51 -3.12
C GLY A 181 6.35 4.65 -2.58
N VAL A 182 7.65 4.60 -2.88
CA VAL A 182 8.64 5.58 -2.44
C VAL A 182 9.42 6.14 -3.63
N VAL A 183 9.86 7.38 -3.51
CA VAL A 183 10.69 8.06 -4.51
C VAL A 183 11.91 8.69 -3.89
N ARG A 184 12.98 8.73 -4.67
CA ARG A 184 14.22 9.41 -4.30
C ARG A 184 14.09 10.90 -4.56
N THR A 185 14.45 11.70 -3.56
CA THR A 185 14.57 13.15 -3.68
C THR A 185 16.03 13.56 -3.71
N LYS A 186 16.34 14.69 -4.36
CA LYS A 186 17.68 15.28 -4.27
C LYS A 186 17.83 15.98 -2.93
N GLY A 187 18.63 15.39 -2.03
CA GLY A 187 19.05 16.02 -0.78
C GLY A 187 18.19 15.71 0.45
N PHE A 188 16.94 15.27 0.28
CA PHE A 188 16.01 14.99 1.41
C PHE A 188 15.79 13.48 1.66
N GLY A 189 16.50 12.61 0.92
CA GLY A 189 16.39 11.16 1.09
C GLY A 189 15.23 10.56 0.29
N THR A 190 14.57 9.58 0.88
CA THR A 190 13.46 8.84 0.27
C THR A 190 12.13 9.33 0.85
N VAL A 191 11.08 9.44 0.02
CA VAL A 191 9.78 9.97 0.44
C VAL A 191 8.66 9.09 -0.10
N SER A 192 7.66 8.80 0.74
CA SER A 192 6.42 8.15 0.31
C SER A 192 5.47 9.18 -0.31
N LEU A 193 5.27 9.11 -1.63
CA LEU A 193 4.40 10.06 -2.33
C LEU A 193 2.92 9.82 -2.03
N ASN A 194 2.54 8.60 -1.69
CA ASN A 194 1.17 8.29 -1.31
C ASN A 194 0.73 9.07 -0.07
N HIS A 195 1.62 9.15 0.94
CA HIS A 195 1.39 9.93 2.16
C HIS A 195 1.26 11.43 1.84
N VAL A 196 2.11 11.95 0.97
CA VAL A 196 2.02 13.35 0.51
C VAL A 196 0.68 13.63 -0.19
N ILE A 197 0.29 12.80 -1.17
CA ILE A 197 -0.94 13.01 -1.94
C ILE A 197 -2.20 12.82 -1.09
N SER A 198 -2.24 11.81 -0.24
CA SER A 198 -3.38 11.59 0.67
C SER A 198 -3.50 12.72 1.70
N ALA A 199 -2.39 13.24 2.23
CA ALA A 199 -2.39 14.39 3.11
C ALA A 199 -2.87 15.67 2.40
N ILE A 200 -2.43 15.92 1.16
CA ILE A 200 -2.93 17.03 0.34
C ILE A 200 -4.44 16.89 0.12
N ALA A 201 -4.93 15.71 -0.27
CA ALA A 201 -6.35 15.48 -0.50
C ALA A 201 -7.19 15.71 0.77
N ALA A 202 -6.72 15.22 1.92
CA ALA A 202 -7.37 15.43 3.21
C ALA A 202 -7.33 16.91 3.66
N ALA A 203 -6.22 17.62 3.40
CA ALA A 203 -6.09 19.03 3.75
C ALA A 203 -6.98 19.94 2.89
N LEU A 204 -7.11 19.64 1.59
CA LEU A 204 -7.95 20.40 0.67
C LEU A 204 -9.44 20.12 0.87
N GLN A 205 -9.79 18.97 1.45
CA GLN A 205 -11.17 18.62 1.80
C GLN A 205 -11.24 17.93 3.17
N PRO A 206 -11.20 18.71 4.27
CA PRO A 206 -11.35 18.16 5.60
C PRO A 206 -12.69 17.45 5.74
N LEU A 207 -12.66 16.22 6.22
CA LEU A 207 -13.83 15.37 6.43
C LEU A 207 -13.79 14.79 7.83
N ARG A 208 -14.95 14.72 8.47
CA ARG A 208 -15.16 14.04 9.75
C ARG A 208 -16.16 12.93 9.58
N VAL A 209 -15.77 11.73 9.99
CA VAL A 209 -16.57 10.51 9.84
C VAL A 209 -16.79 9.90 11.21
N GLN A 210 -17.99 9.36 11.45
CA GLN A 210 -18.27 8.64 12.68
C GLN A 210 -17.69 7.21 12.60
N PRO A 211 -17.06 6.69 13.67
CA PRO A 211 -16.52 5.33 13.69
C PRO A 211 -17.51 4.25 13.23
N ASP A 212 -18.79 4.40 13.58
CA ASP A 212 -19.86 3.46 13.22
C ASP A 212 -20.06 3.31 11.71
N GLN A 213 -19.70 4.33 10.91
CA GLN A 213 -19.80 4.28 9.45
C GLN A 213 -18.64 3.51 8.81
N MET A 214 -17.51 3.36 9.51
CA MET A 214 -16.29 2.72 8.99
C MET A 214 -16.15 1.25 9.42
N LEU A 215 -16.93 0.83 10.42
CA LEU A 215 -16.85 -0.50 11.01
C LEU A 215 -17.98 -1.37 10.45
N GLU A 216 -17.64 -2.28 9.54
CA GLU A 216 -18.58 -3.30 9.06
C GLU A 216 -18.74 -4.40 10.12
N GLY A 217 -19.66 -4.22 11.06
CA GLY A 217 -19.93 -5.21 12.09
C GLY A 217 -21.09 -4.85 13.00
N ASN A 218 -21.84 -5.85 13.46
CA ASN A 218 -22.97 -5.69 14.38
C ASN A 218 -22.45 -5.37 15.81
N MET A 219 -22.03 -4.13 16.02
CA MET A 219 -21.44 -3.59 17.26
C MET A 219 -22.51 -3.33 18.32
N ASN A 220 -23.26 -4.36 18.73
CA ASN A 220 -24.39 -4.19 19.63
C ASN A 220 -24.04 -3.80 21.08
N ASN A 221 -22.76 -3.62 21.46
CA ASN A 221 -22.39 -3.40 22.86
C ASN A 221 -21.27 -2.36 23.11
N ASN A 222 -20.66 -1.76 22.09
CA ASN A 222 -19.65 -0.72 22.31
C ASN A 222 -20.31 0.64 22.11
N ARG A 223 -20.70 1.27 23.22
CA ARG A 223 -21.07 2.69 23.23
C ARG A 223 -19.81 3.50 22.96
N TYR A 224 -19.51 3.75 21.70
CA TYR A 224 -18.62 4.86 21.35
C TYR A 224 -19.26 6.13 21.91
N GLU A 225 -18.44 7.07 22.39
CA GLU A 225 -18.97 8.36 22.82
C GLU A 225 -19.74 9.00 21.66
N GLU A 226 -20.98 9.44 21.89
CA GLU A 226 -21.90 9.96 20.86
C GLU A 226 -21.34 11.17 20.08
N ASN A 227 -20.19 11.71 20.50
CA ASN A 227 -19.50 12.85 19.89
C ASN A 227 -18.08 12.51 19.38
N MET A 228 -17.72 11.23 19.24
CA MET A 228 -16.43 10.84 18.68
C MET A 228 -16.46 10.91 17.16
N TYR A 229 -15.57 11.72 16.58
CA TYR A 229 -15.38 11.82 15.14
C TYR A 229 -13.93 11.55 14.78
N VAL A 230 -13.73 10.89 13.65
CA VAL A 230 -12.41 10.69 13.04
C VAL A 230 -12.25 11.70 11.92
N ASP A 231 -11.22 12.53 12.04
CA ASP A 231 -10.92 13.57 11.07
C ASP A 231 -9.81 13.07 10.13
N ASN A 232 -10.10 13.12 8.83
CA ASN A 232 -9.26 12.52 7.80
C ASN A 232 -7.83 13.07 7.80
N LYS A 233 -7.64 14.35 8.18
CA LYS A 233 -6.32 14.97 8.24
C LYS A 233 -5.39 14.26 9.21
N TRP A 234 -5.90 13.77 10.34
CA TRP A 234 -5.06 13.05 11.31
C TRP A 234 -4.75 11.64 10.84
N VAL A 235 -5.70 10.97 10.18
CA VAL A 235 -5.50 9.60 9.69
C VAL A 235 -4.57 9.55 8.47
N SER A 236 -4.61 10.55 7.60
CA SER A 236 -3.76 10.62 6.39
C SER A 236 -2.34 11.12 6.67
N THR A 237 -2.03 11.54 7.89
CA THR A 237 -0.73 12.11 8.26
C THR A 237 -0.05 11.26 9.34
N PHE A 238 1.05 11.78 9.89
CA PHE A 238 1.91 11.13 10.87
C PHE A 238 1.15 10.45 12.03
N SER A 239 0.03 11.04 12.47
CA SER A 239 -0.74 10.49 13.59
C SER A 239 -1.43 9.17 13.24
N GLY A 240 -1.93 9.02 12.02
CA GLY A 240 -2.56 7.79 11.54
C GLY A 240 -1.56 6.65 11.39
N ASP A 241 -0.38 6.94 10.84
CA ASP A 241 0.73 5.98 10.72
C ASP A 241 1.24 5.54 12.08
N LEU A 242 1.41 6.47 13.01
CA LEU A 242 1.80 6.14 14.37
C LEU A 242 0.75 5.25 15.06
N ALA A 243 -0.54 5.53 14.85
CA ALA A 243 -1.62 4.71 15.39
C ALA A 243 -1.61 3.30 14.79
N GLU A 244 -1.42 3.15 13.48
CA GLU A 244 -1.29 1.86 12.81
C GLU A 244 -0.10 1.07 13.37
N MET A 245 1.08 1.69 13.45
CA MET A 245 2.29 1.10 14.02
C MET A 245 2.03 0.58 15.45
N LEU A 246 1.43 1.41 16.31
CA LEU A 246 1.15 1.04 17.70
C LEU A 246 0.12 -0.10 17.80
N ILE A 247 -0.90 -0.13 16.94
CA ILE A 247 -1.93 -1.17 16.99
C ILE A 247 -1.38 -2.50 16.46
N ILE A 248 -0.59 -2.48 15.40
CA ILE A 248 -0.07 -3.70 14.75
C ILE A 248 1.14 -4.26 15.48
N GLN A 249 2.13 -3.42 15.84
CA GLN A 249 3.37 -3.91 16.43
C GLN A 249 3.26 -4.27 17.91
N LYS A 250 2.43 -3.55 18.69
CA LYS A 250 2.29 -3.79 20.14
C LYS A 250 1.86 -5.21 20.53
N PRO A 251 0.92 -5.89 19.84
CA PRO A 251 0.61 -7.29 20.16
C PRO A 251 1.74 -8.25 19.77
N ILE A 252 2.61 -7.86 18.83
CA ILE A 252 3.70 -8.71 18.29
C ILE A 252 4.97 -8.57 19.15
N ILE A 253 5.30 -7.36 19.59
CA ILE A 253 6.55 -7.05 20.30
C ILE A 253 6.27 -6.53 21.70
N LYS A 254 7.02 -7.03 22.69
CA LYS A 254 6.84 -6.66 24.11
C LYS A 254 7.67 -5.46 24.57
N ASN A 255 8.80 -5.17 23.92
CA ASN A 255 9.80 -4.24 24.47
C ASN A 255 10.23 -3.09 23.53
N TYR A 256 10.43 -3.32 22.23
CA TYR A 256 10.95 -2.31 21.30
C TYR A 256 10.11 -2.26 20.02
N TYR A 257 9.63 -1.06 19.67
CA TYR A 257 8.93 -0.82 18.41
C TYR A 257 9.93 -0.53 17.30
N SER A 258 9.64 -1.02 16.11
CA SER A 258 10.39 -0.68 14.89
C SER A 258 9.77 0.59 14.32
N PHE A 259 10.53 1.69 14.33
CA PHE A 259 10.05 3.01 13.90
C PHE A 259 11.09 3.64 12.97
N GLY A 260 10.65 4.14 11.81
CA GLY A 260 11.52 4.85 10.87
C GLY A 260 12.57 3.95 10.24
N ILE A 261 12.17 2.76 9.81
CA ILE A 261 13.07 1.87 9.07
C ILE A 261 13.49 2.55 7.78
N GLY A 262 14.79 2.64 7.58
CA GLY A 262 15.37 3.16 6.34
C GLY A 262 15.92 2.08 5.43
N GLY A 263 16.38 2.55 4.28
CA GLY A 263 16.89 1.69 3.23
C GLY A 263 17.80 2.42 2.24
N ASN A 264 18.34 1.67 1.29
CA ASN A 264 19.22 2.17 0.25
C ASN A 264 18.66 1.88 -1.14
N TRP A 265 18.86 2.80 -2.07
CA TRP A 265 18.50 2.61 -3.47
C TRP A 265 19.51 1.69 -4.17
N ASN A 266 19.01 0.91 -5.13
CA ASN A 266 19.82 0.06 -5.99
C ASN A 266 20.85 0.85 -6.83
N ASP A 267 20.48 2.04 -7.28
CA ASP A 267 21.31 2.93 -8.10
C ASP A 267 21.00 4.40 -7.75
N ILE A 268 22.01 5.27 -7.83
CA ILE A 268 21.89 6.71 -7.57
C ILE A 268 21.35 7.45 -8.81
N ARG A 269 21.72 7.02 -10.02
CA ARG A 269 21.34 7.64 -11.30
C ARG A 269 20.01 7.09 -11.81
N LEU A 270 19.78 5.79 -11.66
CA LEU A 270 18.55 5.10 -12.12
C LEU A 270 17.89 4.32 -10.96
N PRO A 271 17.47 5.01 -9.89
CA PRO A 271 16.81 4.35 -8.76
C PRO A 271 15.51 3.71 -9.21
N ILE A 272 15.37 2.39 -9.05
CA ILE A 272 14.12 1.66 -9.35
C ILE A 272 13.63 0.94 -8.10
N ASN A 273 14.53 0.30 -7.35
CA ASN A 273 14.21 -0.44 -6.14
C ASN A 273 14.88 0.21 -4.93
N HIS A 274 14.13 0.36 -3.84
CA HIS A 274 14.63 0.78 -2.54
C HIS A 274 14.61 -0.42 -1.60
N TYR A 275 15.78 -0.77 -1.06
CA TYR A 275 15.99 -1.95 -0.23
C TYR A 275 16.05 -1.56 1.24
N LEU A 276 15.18 -2.14 2.04
CA LEU A 276 15.17 -1.94 3.49
C LEU A 276 16.41 -2.55 4.14
N ASN A 277 16.93 -1.83 5.13
CA ASN A 277 18.11 -2.23 5.89
C ASN A 277 17.70 -2.65 7.31
N VAL A 278 17.33 -3.93 7.48
CA VAL A 278 16.63 -4.42 8.68
C VAL A 278 17.19 -5.73 9.20
N ASP A 279 17.12 -5.91 10.52
CA ASP A 279 17.51 -7.15 11.17
C ASP A 279 16.52 -8.30 10.93
N ASN A 280 17.01 -9.53 11.07
CA ASN A 280 16.22 -10.76 10.94
C ASN A 280 14.91 -10.73 11.74
N GLU A 281 14.92 -10.21 12.97
CA GLU A 281 13.72 -10.19 13.80
C GLU A 281 12.60 -9.34 13.16
N VAL A 282 12.96 -8.21 12.54
CA VAL A 282 12.03 -7.33 11.82
C VAL A 282 11.50 -8.01 10.56
N ILE A 283 12.35 -8.75 9.85
CA ILE A 283 11.96 -9.50 8.64
C ILE A 283 10.98 -10.62 8.98
N GLU A 284 11.27 -11.40 10.03
CA GLU A 284 10.46 -12.54 10.44
C GLU A 284 9.06 -12.11 10.90
N LYS A 285 9.01 -11.03 11.69
CA LYS A 285 7.77 -10.51 12.28
C LYS A 285 7.07 -9.46 11.42
N GLU A 286 7.64 -9.09 10.27
CA GLU A 286 7.06 -8.16 9.30
C GLU A 286 6.83 -6.76 9.90
N LEU A 287 7.82 -6.26 10.64
CA LEU A 287 7.72 -5.06 11.47
C LEU A 287 8.18 -3.80 10.74
N TRP A 288 7.57 -3.48 9.61
CA TRP A 288 7.88 -2.29 8.79
C TRP A 288 6.69 -1.34 8.66
N GLN A 289 5.86 -1.29 9.69
CA GLN A 289 4.87 -0.24 9.84
C GLN A 289 5.61 1.06 10.16
N PHE A 290 5.37 2.10 9.36
CA PHE A 290 5.92 3.44 9.51
C PHE A 290 7.44 3.56 9.22
N THR A 291 7.78 3.52 7.93
CA THR A 291 9.17 3.64 7.43
C THR A 291 9.69 5.08 7.47
N ASP A 292 11.00 5.27 7.23
CA ASP A 292 11.60 6.61 7.16
C ASP A 292 10.97 7.48 6.04
N ALA A 293 10.66 6.85 4.91
CA ALA A 293 10.05 7.50 3.75
C ALA A 293 8.62 7.93 4.03
N GLU A 294 7.86 7.11 4.76
CA GLU A 294 6.52 7.43 5.24
C GLU A 294 6.56 8.58 6.25
N ILE A 295 7.51 8.57 7.20
CA ILE A 295 7.70 9.68 8.16
C ILE A 295 7.94 10.99 7.42
N ILE A 296 8.85 11.02 6.45
CA ILE A 296 9.15 12.25 5.70
C ILE A 296 7.93 12.72 4.90
N GLY A 297 7.23 11.79 4.23
CA GLY A 297 6.01 12.11 3.49
C GLY A 297 4.85 12.58 4.38
N ALA A 298 4.81 12.14 5.64
CA ALA A 298 3.74 12.43 6.58
C ALA A 298 3.94 13.71 7.41
N ILE A 299 5.18 14.19 7.56
CA ILE A 299 5.51 15.42 8.32
C ILE A 299 5.11 16.69 7.56
N ASP A 300 5.09 16.67 6.22
CA ASP A 300 4.81 17.85 5.40
C ASP A 300 3.29 18.18 5.27
N GLY A 301 2.42 17.46 5.99
CA GLY A 301 0.96 17.68 5.97
C GLY A 301 0.44 18.88 6.78
N ARG A 302 1.33 19.71 7.35
CA ARG A 302 0.95 20.87 8.18
C ARG A 302 1.99 21.99 8.16
N ASN A 303 1.74 23.00 7.32
CA ASN A 303 1.90 24.41 7.66
C ASN A 303 0.69 25.18 7.15
#